data_AF-A0A2T5XXA8-F1
#
_entry.id   AF-A0A2T5XXA8-F1
#
_cell.length_a   1.000
_cell.length_b   1.000
_cell.length_c   1.000
_cell.angle_alpha   90.00
_cell.angle_beta   90.00
_cell.angle_gamma   90.00
#
_symmetry.space_group_name_H-M   'P 1'
#
loop_
_entity.id
_entity.type
_entity.pdbx_description
1 polymer ?
#
loop_
_entity_poly.entity_id
_entity_poly.type
_entity_poly.pdbx_seq_one_letter_code
_entity_poly.pdbx_strand_id
1 'polypeptide(L)'
;MKEIPTHYYCYLGNGIQTKNKLQAQFSCFLRGMNGELYRADDLTKIKQYIIEKANELNQEYPRCKPLSVTFTQYFDNNKHHLCGFEFDNFILMPAYLIKL
;
A
#
# COMPACT_ATOMS: atom_id res chain seq x y z
N MET A 1 9.04 3.46 25.86
CA MET A 1 9.50 2.67 24.70
C MET A 1 8.43 2.76 23.64
N LYS A 2 8.76 3.03 22.37
CA LYS A 2 7.78 2.89 21.29
C LYS A 2 7.43 1.41 21.21
N GLU A 3 6.15 1.06 21.37
CA GLU A 3 5.70 -0.33 21.26
C GLU A 3 6.08 -0.86 19.87
N ILE A 4 6.54 -2.10 19.80
CA ILE A 4 6.85 -2.77 18.52
C ILE A 4 5.50 -3.18 17.91
N PRO A 5 5.18 -2.79 16.65
CA PRO A 5 3.94 -3.19 16.02
C PRO A 5 3.85 -4.71 15.91
N THR A 6 2.71 -5.27 16.31
CA THR A 6 2.42 -6.70 16.11
C THR A 6 1.83 -6.96 14.72
N HIS A 7 1.18 -5.94 14.17
CA HIS A 7 0.45 -6.00 12.92
C HIS A 7 0.60 -4.69 12.14
N TYR A 8 0.23 -4.75 10.86
CA TYR A 8 0.03 -3.59 10.01
C TYR A 8 -1.37 -3.62 9.43
N TYR A 9 -2.08 -2.52 9.63
CA TYR A 9 -3.39 -2.25 9.06
C TYR A 9 -3.25 -1.55 7.71
N CYS A 10 -3.90 -2.08 6.69
CA CYS A 10 -3.96 -1.48 5.37
C CYS A 10 -4.99 -0.35 5.37
N TYR A 11 -4.51 0.89 5.41
CA TYR A 11 -5.35 2.08 5.33
C TYR A 11 -5.29 2.68 3.93
N LEU A 12 -6.46 2.80 3.30
CA LEU A 12 -6.66 3.58 2.08
C LEU A 12 -7.40 4.88 2.45
N GLY A 13 -6.69 6.00 2.37
CA GLY A 13 -7.29 7.33 2.51
C GLY A 13 -7.98 7.80 1.23
N ASN A 14 -8.55 9.01 1.28
CA ASN A 14 -9.22 9.62 0.12
C ASN A 14 -8.28 9.70 -1.09
N GLY A 15 -8.80 9.28 -2.23
CA GLY A 15 -8.15 9.35 -3.53
C GLY A 15 -8.79 10.40 -4.46
N ILE A 16 -8.13 10.66 -5.57
CA ILE A 16 -8.66 11.46 -6.69
C ILE A 16 -8.95 10.54 -7.89
N GLN A 17 -9.72 11.05 -8.86
CA GLN A 17 -10.07 10.27 -10.05
C GLN A 17 -8.83 9.86 -10.86
N THR A 18 -8.71 8.56 -11.13
CA THR A 18 -7.65 7.98 -11.99
C THR A 18 -7.82 8.38 -13.46
N LYS A 19 -6.72 8.49 -14.21
CA LYS A 19 -6.73 8.99 -15.60
C LYS A 19 -6.72 7.88 -16.66
N ASN A 20 -6.33 6.65 -16.31
CA ASN A 20 -6.27 5.54 -17.26
C ASN A 20 -6.63 4.20 -16.61
N LYS A 21 -6.78 3.15 -17.45
CA LYS A 21 -7.20 1.81 -17.01
C LYS A 21 -6.22 1.16 -16.03
N LEU A 22 -4.92 1.28 -16.28
CA LEU A 22 -3.88 0.75 -15.39
C LEU A 22 -3.99 1.36 -13.98
N GLN A 23 -4.16 2.68 -13.88
CA GLN A 23 -4.33 3.37 -12.61
C GLN A 23 -5.64 2.96 -11.92
N ALA A 24 -6.73 2.81 -12.68
CA ALA A 24 -8.02 2.37 -12.14
C ALA A 24 -7.94 0.93 -11.59
N GLN A 25 -7.25 0.02 -12.27
CA GLN A 25 -7.05 -1.35 -11.80
C GLN A 25 -6.19 -1.41 -10.55
N PHE A 26 -5.10 -0.64 -10.50
CA PHE A 26 -4.25 -0.59 -9.30
C PHE A 26 -5.00 0.03 -8.11
N SER A 27 -5.79 1.09 -8.32
CA SER A 27 -6.67 1.67 -7.30
C SER A 27 -7.69 0.65 -6.76
N CYS A 28 -8.32 -0.12 -7.65
CA CYS A 28 -9.24 -1.19 -7.28
C CYS A 28 -8.57 -2.26 -6.41
N PHE A 29 -7.35 -2.67 -6.79
CA PHE A 29 -6.53 -3.60 -6.02
C PHE A 29 -6.22 -3.09 -4.62
N LEU A 30 -5.74 -1.84 -4.48
CA LEU A 30 -5.45 -1.23 -3.17
C LEU A 30 -6.71 -1.11 -2.30
N ARG A 31 -7.87 -0.86 -2.91
CA ARG A 31 -9.17 -0.84 -2.22
C ARG A 31 -9.59 -2.22 -1.72
N GLY A 32 -9.26 -3.28 -2.45
CA GLY A 32 -9.48 -4.65 -2.00
C GLY A 32 -8.70 -4.99 -0.72
N MET A 33 -7.52 -4.39 -0.55
CA MET A 33 -6.70 -4.56 0.65
C MET A 33 -7.10 -3.64 1.81
N ASN A 34 -7.94 -2.63 1.56
CA ASN A 34 -8.30 -1.66 2.61
C ASN A 34 -9.07 -2.35 3.74
N GLY A 35 -8.63 -2.14 4.98
CA GLY A 35 -9.23 -2.78 6.14
C GLY A 35 -8.54 -4.07 6.57
N GLU A 36 -7.68 -4.65 5.72
CA GLU A 36 -6.96 -5.89 6.06
C GLU A 36 -5.88 -5.65 7.11
N LEU A 37 -5.62 -6.69 7.90
CA LEU A 37 -4.65 -6.68 8.97
C LEU A 37 -3.66 -7.82 8.75
N TYR A 38 -2.38 -7.49 8.71
CA TYR A 38 -1.31 -8.46 8.50
C TYR A 38 -0.32 -8.45 9.65
N ARG A 39 0.34 -9.58 9.89
CA ARG A 39 1.39 -9.65 10.93
C ARG A 39 2.59 -8.78 10.55
N ALA A 40 3.25 -8.20 11.55
CA ALA A 40 4.45 -7.40 11.35
C ALA A 40 5.58 -8.19 10.66
N ASP A 41 5.67 -9.50 10.91
CA ASP A 41 6.63 -10.42 10.29
C ASP A 41 6.46 -10.50 8.76
N ASP A 42 5.26 -10.21 8.24
CA ASP A 42 4.93 -10.27 6.82
C ASP A 42 5.03 -8.91 6.11
N LEU A 43 5.45 -7.85 6.81
CA LEU A 43 5.54 -6.49 6.27
C LEU A 43 6.29 -6.43 4.93
N THR A 44 7.46 -7.08 4.85
CA THR A 44 8.27 -7.10 3.63
C THR A 44 7.54 -7.82 2.50
N LYS A 45 6.82 -8.90 2.80
CA LYS A 45 6.05 -9.66 1.80
C LYS A 45 4.88 -8.84 1.24
N ILE A 46 4.16 -8.10 2.10
CA ILE A 46 3.04 -7.26 1.68
C ILE A 46 3.52 -6.13 0.77
N LYS A 47 4.62 -5.47 1.14
CA LYS A 47 5.23 -4.43 0.31
C LYS A 47 5.62 -4.97 -1.06
N GLN A 48 6.29 -6.12 -1.06
CA GLN A 48 6.71 -6.77 -2.29
C GLN A 48 5.52 -7.17 -3.17
N TYR A 49 4.47 -7.73 -2.56
CA TYR A 49 3.23 -8.09 -3.26
C TYR A 49 2.57 -6.90 -3.96
N ILE A 50 2.51 -5.74 -3.29
CA ILE A 50 1.95 -4.52 -3.89
C ILE A 50 2.81 -4.00 -5.05
N ILE A 51 4.15 -4.04 -4.90
CA ILE A 51 5.10 -3.64 -5.96
C ILE A 51 5.00 -4.59 -7.17
N GLU A 52 4.96 -5.90 -6.92
CA GLU A 52 4.81 -6.91 -7.97
C GLU A 52 3.49 -6.74 -8.71
N LYS A 53 2.39 -6.42 -8.01
CA LYS A 53 1.12 -6.16 -8.66
C LYS A 53 1.16 -4.92 -9.57
N ALA A 54 1.86 -3.86 -9.16
CA ALA A 54 2.08 -2.70 -10.01
C ALA A 54 2.88 -3.07 -11.28
N ASN A 55 3.92 -3.91 -11.14
CA ASN A 55 4.73 -4.38 -12.25
C ASN A 55 3.95 -5.29 -13.20
N GLU A 56 3.12 -6.19 -12.68
CA GLU A 56 2.21 -7.04 -13.48
C GLU A 56 1.28 -6.17 -14.33
N LEU A 57 0.63 -5.17 -13.71
CA LEU A 57 -0.26 -4.25 -14.42
C LEU A 57 0.48 -3.38 -15.45
N ASN A 58 1.75 -3.02 -15.21
CA ASN A 58 2.57 -2.34 -16.21
C ASN A 58 2.75 -3.19 -17.48
N GLN A 59 2.90 -4.51 -17.33
CA GLN A 59 3.01 -5.43 -18.46
C GLN A 59 1.68 -5.65 -19.17
N GLU A 60 0.57 -5.70 -18.43
CA GLU A 60 -0.79 -5.86 -18.99
C GLU A 60 -1.25 -4.63 -19.79
N TYR A 61 -0.85 -3.43 -19.36
CA TYR A 61 -1.26 -2.16 -19.95
C TYR A 61 -0.07 -1.33 -20.50
N PRO A 62 0.69 -1.83 -21.49
CA PRO A 62 1.95 -1.22 -21.94
C PRO A 62 1.78 0.15 -22.61
N ARG A 63 0.54 0.51 -23.01
CA ARG A 63 0.20 1.83 -23.58
C ARG A 63 -0.04 2.91 -22.52
N CYS A 64 -0.23 2.52 -21.26
CA CYS A 64 -0.39 3.47 -20.16
C CYS A 64 0.98 3.92 -19.64
N LYS A 65 1.07 5.12 -19.05
CA LYS A 65 2.27 5.51 -18.30
C LYS A 65 2.48 4.50 -17.15
N PRO A 66 3.66 3.86 -17.05
CA PRO A 66 3.88 2.82 -16.05
C PRO A 66 3.87 3.38 -14.63
N LEU A 67 3.38 2.58 -13.70
CA LEU A 67 3.51 2.79 -12.26
C LEU A 67 4.97 2.55 -11.85
N SER A 68 5.49 3.40 -10.99
CA SER A 68 6.76 3.20 -10.31
C SER A 68 6.54 3.47 -8.84
N VAL A 69 6.17 2.41 -8.11
CA VAL A 69 5.74 2.51 -6.71
C VAL A 69 6.81 1.99 -5.77
N THR A 70 6.95 2.63 -4.61
CA THR A 70 7.87 2.25 -3.55
C THR A 70 7.23 2.52 -2.19
N PHE A 71 7.84 2.05 -1.10
CA PHE A 71 7.41 2.37 0.25
C PHE A 71 8.44 3.23 0.97
N THR A 72 7.98 4.31 1.59
CA THR A 72 8.81 5.20 2.41
C THR A 72 8.20 5.37 3.80
N GLN A 73 9.04 5.58 4.81
CA GLN A 73 8.62 6.00 6.14
C GLN A 73 8.90 7.49 6.32
N TYR A 74 7.85 8.29 6.52
CA TYR A 74 8.00 9.71 6.82
C TYR A 74 7.99 9.90 8.34
N PHE A 75 9.13 10.27 8.90
CA PHE A 75 9.37 10.40 10.34
C PHE A 75 9.10 9.10 11.14
N ASP A 76 9.44 9.15 12.42
CA ASP A 76 9.71 7.99 13.28
C ASP A 76 8.44 7.32 13.84
N ASN A 77 7.47 7.02 12.96
CA ASN A 77 6.10 6.62 13.31
C ASN A 77 5.74 5.19 12.86
N ASN A 78 6.71 4.41 12.35
CA ASN A 78 6.50 3.06 11.80
C ASN A 78 5.41 2.98 10.69
N LYS A 79 4.96 4.10 10.14
CA LYS A 79 3.98 4.13 9.03
C LYS A 79 4.71 4.00 7.70
N HIS A 80 4.27 3.08 6.86
CA HIS A 80 4.86 2.89 5.53
C HIS A 80 3.89 3.41 4.47
N HIS A 81 4.27 4.51 3.85
CA HIS A 81 3.48 5.18 2.82
C HIS A 81 3.84 4.61 1.45
N LEU A 82 2.81 4.32 0.65
CA LEU A 82 3.00 4.01 -0.76
C LEU A 82 3.31 5.31 -1.51
N CYS A 83 4.46 5.36 -2.15
CA CYS A 83 4.92 6.47 -2.98
C CYS A 83 4.81 6.12 -4.46
N GLY A 84 4.78 7.13 -5.33
CA GLY A 84 4.75 6.93 -6.78
C GLY A 84 3.36 6.62 -7.36
N PHE A 85 2.31 6.74 -6.54
CA PHE A 85 0.92 6.66 -6.98
C PHE A 85 0.09 7.77 -6.32
N GLU A 86 -0.22 8.81 -7.09
CA GLU A 86 -0.85 10.05 -6.59
C GLU A 86 -2.38 9.97 -6.48
N PHE A 87 -2.99 8.89 -6.98
CA PHE A 87 -4.45 8.78 -7.07
C PHE A 87 -5.09 8.23 -5.82
N ASP A 88 -4.33 7.55 -4.96
CA ASP A 88 -4.79 7.01 -3.70
C ASP A 88 -3.71 7.16 -2.62
N ASN A 89 -4.11 7.50 -1.40
CA ASN A 89 -3.20 7.55 -0.27
C ASN A 89 -3.23 6.23 0.50
N PHE A 90 -2.38 5.29 0.11
CA PHE A 90 -2.26 3.98 0.77
C PHE A 90 -1.14 3.97 1.82
N ILE A 91 -1.46 3.50 3.02
CA ILE A 91 -0.55 3.48 4.17
C ILE A 91 -0.68 2.14 4.89
N LEU A 92 0.46 1.49 5.16
CA LEU A 92 0.54 0.41 6.15
C LEU A 92 0.73 1.05 7.52
N MET A 93 -0.36 1.12 8.30
CA MET A 93 -0.37 1.73 9.63
C MET A 93 0.02 0.70 10.69
N PRO A 94 0.91 1.02 11.65
CA PRO A 94 1.23 0.09 12.73
C PRO A 94 -0.01 -0.18 13.60
N ALA A 95 -0.19 -1.45 13.96
CA ALA A 95 -1.27 -1.92 14.81
C ALA A 95 -0.75 -2.88 15.90
N TYR A 96 -1.44 -2.86 17.04
CA TYR A 96 -1.00 -3.52 18.27
C TYR A 96 -2.10 -4.43 18.80
N LEU A 97 -1.75 -5.68 19.11
CA LEU A 97 -2.65 -6.62 19.74
C LEU A 97 -2.82 -6.23 21.21
N ILE A 98 -4.03 -5.80 21.57
CA ILE A 98 -4.40 -5.49 22.95
C ILE A 98 -4.99 -6.76 23.58
N LYS A 99 -4.54 -7.11 24.79
CA LYS A 99 -5.21 -8.11 25.63
C LYS A 99 -6.22 -7.37 26.52
N LEU A 100 -7.50 -7.73 26.43
CA LEU A 100 -8.58 -7.19 27.27
C LEU A 100 -8.74 -8.02 28.55
#